data_AF-A0A368KTH4-F1
#
_entry.id   AF-A0A368KTH4-F1
#
_cell.length_a   1.000
_cell.length_b   1.000
_cell.length_c   1.000
_cell.angle_alpha   90.00
_cell.angle_beta   90.00
_cell.angle_gamma   90.00
#
_symmetry.space_group_name_H-M   'P 1'
#
loop_
_entity.id
_entity.type
_entity.pdbx_description
1 polymer ?
#
loop_
_entity_poly.entity_id
_entity_poly.type
_entity_poly.pdbx_seq_one_letter_code
_entity_poly.pdbx_strand_id
1 'polypeptide(L)'
;MGDSDRAADHSGEKVIGTSRLSIRGRRFSLRFLLIGTALIAAGLGIWRVFSYRHPAHQFLSYQKAPYTSGRQMKVGPNTIAIRSVARNRYDGKIHILTGDGLSQQVPGVPQLKDCAKWLDVVQLEITPGPDLAELIQVRIFDHQTRSLLSELDPAYGWRVVEPNLIQIYGLGKEIPPKLDVWLRLNSHADDTVYSLAPVVGANVKIPGGTITVEEVQDRFAGWSSGKGFYPSQPDSGPDSAVILNWKGNWLEETRYQFVTVSNVGEREYRDRFMRLNWDSNSVGPIRSPFPLGEIDHFELRPFGGRHRFFFDGLEVPPATGRKFDPPPTAIIPVDGTQQQGFLTQFEPLRVRYRVEKGTNVHGSGVYNTLAWIKQSGPHKNVDTEFTLLFTVHGIAELPLDIRLQDASSGQWLGKNAQTSGNYMSHGSNRKATAQVFRMPLEDVKAIEVTARMP
;
A
#
# COMPACT_ATOMS: atom_id res chain seq x y z
N MET A 1 -62.18 -76.24 13.80
CA MET A 1 -62.90 -75.67 14.96
C MET A 1 -63.08 -74.20 14.67
N GLY A 2 -64.24 -73.70 14.33
CA GLY A 2 -65.58 -74.26 14.28
C GLY A 2 -66.49 -73.07 14.02
N ASP A 3 -67.31 -73.17 12.98
CA ASP A 3 -68.71 -72.75 12.95
C ASP A 3 -69.08 -71.37 13.51
N SER A 4 -69.53 -70.46 12.63
CA SER A 4 -70.99 -70.21 12.42
C SER A 4 -71.41 -69.00 13.25
N ASP A 5 -72.42 -68.19 12.95
CA ASP A 5 -73.35 -68.06 11.85
C ASP A 5 -74.08 -66.72 12.08
N ARG A 6 -74.68 -66.19 11.00
CA ARG A 6 -75.85 -65.29 10.97
C ARG A 6 -75.72 -63.85 11.52
N ALA A 7 -76.50 -62.87 11.06
CA ALA A 7 -77.29 -62.59 9.84
C ALA A 7 -78.00 -61.24 10.10
N ALA A 8 -78.59 -60.69 9.03
CA ALA A 8 -79.56 -59.59 8.93
C ALA A 8 -78.94 -58.25 8.50
N ASP A 9 -78.96 -57.90 7.21
CA ASP A 9 -80.13 -57.53 6.38
C ASP A 9 -80.54 -56.07 6.59
N HIS A 10 -80.21 -55.23 5.61
CA HIS A 10 -81.16 -54.25 5.09
C HIS A 10 -80.77 -53.79 3.68
N SER A 11 -81.56 -54.27 2.73
CA SER A 11 -81.71 -53.77 1.38
C SER A 11 -82.12 -52.29 1.33
N GLY A 12 -81.41 -51.49 0.53
CA GLY A 12 -81.78 -50.13 0.17
C GLY A 12 -81.26 -49.78 -1.22
N GLU A 13 -82.18 -49.72 -2.17
CA GLU A 13 -82.04 -49.63 -3.63
C GLU A 13 -81.53 -48.25 -4.13
N LYS A 14 -81.02 -48.25 -5.39
CA LYS A 14 -81.00 -47.13 -6.37
C LYS A 14 -79.97 -45.99 -6.09
N VAL A 15 -79.10 -45.57 -7.01
CA VAL A 15 -79.31 -45.10 -8.40
C VAL A 15 -77.95 -45.03 -9.09
N ILE A 16 -77.86 -45.50 -10.35
CA ILE A 16 -76.71 -45.32 -11.24
C ILE A 16 -76.71 -43.87 -11.72
N GLY A 17 -75.83 -43.04 -11.13
CA GLY A 17 -75.57 -41.67 -11.57
C GLY A 17 -74.32 -41.62 -12.44
N THR A 18 -74.50 -41.51 -13.75
CA THR A 18 -73.44 -41.17 -14.72
C THR A 18 -72.77 -39.85 -14.35
N SER A 19 -71.57 -39.91 -13.77
CA SER A 19 -70.75 -38.73 -13.50
C SER A 19 -70.12 -38.24 -14.80
N ARG A 20 -70.80 -37.30 -15.46
CA ARG A 20 -70.17 -36.41 -16.45
C ARG A 20 -68.98 -35.73 -15.74
N LEU A 21 -67.77 -36.11 -16.12
CA LEU A 21 -66.54 -35.36 -15.82
C LEU A 21 -66.68 -33.97 -16.45
N SER A 22 -67.28 -33.03 -15.72
CA SER A 22 -67.19 -31.62 -16.07
C SER A 22 -65.73 -31.25 -15.87
N ILE A 23 -64.97 -31.16 -16.96
CA ILE A 23 -63.70 -30.43 -16.99
C ILE A 23 -64.09 -28.98 -16.70
N ARG A 24 -64.14 -28.63 -15.41
CA ARG A 24 -64.19 -27.25 -14.94
C ARG A 24 -62.91 -26.63 -15.46
N GLY A 25 -62.98 -26.02 -16.64
CA GLY A 25 -61.92 -25.18 -17.17
C GLY A 25 -61.60 -24.16 -16.08
N ARG A 26 -60.48 -24.38 -15.38
CA ARG A 26 -59.94 -23.43 -14.44
C ARG A 26 -59.69 -22.19 -15.27
N ARG A 27 -60.62 -21.22 -15.19
CA ARG A 27 -60.40 -19.89 -15.75
C ARG A 27 -59.14 -19.40 -15.06
N PHE A 28 -58.03 -19.47 -15.78
CA PHE A 28 -56.75 -18.96 -15.34
C PHE A 28 -56.97 -17.46 -15.17
N SER A 29 -57.31 -17.08 -13.95
CA SER A 29 -57.60 -15.69 -13.64
C SER A 29 -56.29 -14.96 -13.84
N LEU A 30 -56.30 -13.99 -14.75
CA LEU A 30 -55.17 -13.10 -15.05
C LEU A 30 -54.50 -12.57 -13.76
N ARG A 31 -55.27 -12.42 -12.68
CA ARG A 31 -54.76 -12.02 -11.36
C ARG A 31 -53.78 -13.03 -10.76
N PHE A 32 -54.05 -14.34 -10.85
CA PHE A 32 -53.12 -15.36 -10.35
C PHE A 32 -51.83 -15.41 -11.18
N LEU A 33 -51.93 -15.19 -12.50
CA LEU A 33 -50.75 -15.08 -13.37
C LEU A 33 -49.91 -13.86 -12.96
N LEU A 34 -50.53 -12.67 -12.83
CA LEU A 34 -49.85 -11.44 -12.44
C LEU A 34 -49.20 -11.53 -11.05
N ILE A 35 -49.89 -12.12 -10.07
CA ILE A 35 -49.33 -12.36 -8.72
C ILE A 35 -48.15 -13.32 -8.80
N GLY A 36 -48.27 -14.43 -9.55
CA GLY A 36 -47.17 -15.37 -9.76
C GLY A 36 -45.94 -14.71 -10.41
N THR A 37 -46.15 -13.91 -11.45
CA THR A 37 -45.07 -13.17 -12.12
C THR A 37 -44.42 -12.14 -11.20
N ALA A 38 -45.21 -11.41 -10.39
CA ALA A 38 -44.69 -10.46 -9.42
C ALA A 38 -43.84 -11.14 -8.33
N LEU A 39 -44.27 -12.30 -7.82
CA LEU A 39 -43.51 -13.08 -6.83
C LEU A 39 -42.21 -13.63 -7.42
N ILE A 40 -42.22 -14.11 -8.67
CA ILE A 40 -41.01 -14.55 -9.37
C ILE A 40 -40.06 -13.38 -9.58
N ALA A 41 -40.54 -12.21 -10.01
CA ALA A 41 -39.72 -11.02 -10.19
C ALA A 41 -39.10 -10.54 -8.86
N ALA A 42 -39.88 -10.52 -7.77
CA ALA A 42 -39.39 -10.20 -6.43
C ALA A 42 -38.33 -11.23 -5.96
N GLY A 43 -38.61 -12.52 -6.16
CA GLY A 43 -37.67 -13.61 -5.84
C GLY A 43 -36.36 -13.50 -6.62
N LEU A 44 -36.41 -13.20 -7.92
CA LEU A 44 -35.23 -12.97 -8.75
C LEU A 44 -34.49 -11.69 -8.34
N GLY A 45 -35.20 -10.63 -7.95
CA GLY A 45 -34.61 -9.40 -7.42
C GLY A 45 -33.84 -9.65 -6.11
N ILE A 46 -34.46 -10.36 -5.17
CA ILE A 46 -33.83 -10.77 -3.91
C ILE A 46 -32.63 -11.69 -4.19
N TRP A 47 -32.82 -12.71 -5.03
CA TRP A 47 -31.75 -13.63 -5.42
C TRP A 47 -30.56 -12.88 -6.04
N ARG A 48 -30.82 -11.91 -6.92
CA ARG A 48 -29.77 -11.08 -7.52
C ARG A 48 -29.03 -10.26 -6.47
N VAL A 49 -29.73 -9.67 -5.49
CA VAL A 49 -29.08 -8.92 -4.39
C VAL A 49 -28.17 -9.82 -3.56
N PHE A 50 -28.58 -11.05 -3.26
CA PHE A 50 -27.77 -11.99 -2.46
C PHE A 50 -26.70 -12.75 -3.26
N SER A 51 -26.89 -12.92 -4.56
CA SER A 51 -26.00 -13.72 -5.41
C SER A 51 -25.06 -12.88 -6.27
N TYR A 52 -25.27 -11.56 -6.35
CA TYR A 52 -24.38 -10.69 -7.09
C TYR A 52 -23.00 -10.68 -6.44
N ARG A 53 -22.03 -11.25 -7.14
CA ARG A 53 -20.61 -11.10 -6.85
C ARG A 53 -20.09 -9.99 -7.74
N HIS A 54 -19.52 -8.96 -7.14
CA HIS A 54 -18.89 -7.88 -7.90
C HIS A 54 -17.82 -8.48 -8.83
N PRO A 55 -17.71 -8.08 -10.12
CA PRO A 55 -16.73 -8.64 -11.05
C PRO A 55 -15.30 -8.61 -10.51
N ALA A 56 -14.93 -7.53 -9.81
CA ALA A 56 -13.61 -7.39 -9.19
C ALA A 56 -13.31 -8.46 -8.11
N HIS A 57 -14.32 -9.09 -7.51
CA HIS A 57 -14.13 -10.13 -6.49
C HIS A 57 -13.68 -11.48 -7.07
N GLN A 58 -13.63 -11.61 -8.39
CA GLN A 58 -13.00 -12.74 -9.06
C GLN A 58 -11.46 -12.67 -8.97
N PHE A 59 -10.91 -11.48 -8.75
CA PHE A 59 -9.47 -11.22 -8.67
C PHE A 59 -9.00 -11.25 -7.21
N LEU A 60 -8.04 -12.13 -6.90
CA LEU A 60 -7.49 -12.29 -5.55
C LEU A 60 -6.85 -11.00 -5.01
N SER A 61 -6.32 -10.17 -5.91
CA SER A 61 -5.69 -8.87 -5.61
C SER A 61 -6.64 -7.86 -4.94
N TYR A 62 -7.95 -7.96 -5.17
CA TYR A 62 -8.96 -7.11 -4.50
C TYR A 62 -9.33 -7.62 -3.10
N GLN A 63 -8.98 -8.87 -2.78
CA GLN A 63 -9.23 -9.51 -1.48
C GLN A 63 -10.69 -9.47 -1.02
N LYS A 64 -11.64 -9.48 -1.97
CA LYS A 64 -13.07 -9.30 -1.70
C LYS A 64 -13.37 -8.08 -0.84
N ALA A 65 -12.59 -7.02 -1.00
CA ALA A 65 -12.81 -5.78 -0.27
C ALA A 65 -14.19 -5.20 -0.66
N PRO A 66 -14.92 -4.57 0.28
CA PRO A 66 -16.12 -3.81 -0.05
C PRO A 66 -15.77 -2.65 -1.01
N TYR A 67 -16.78 -2.12 -1.68
CA TYR A 67 -16.57 -1.12 -2.73
C TYR A 67 -17.63 -0.03 -2.71
N THR A 68 -17.32 1.06 -3.37
CA THR A 68 -18.25 2.13 -3.72
C THR A 68 -18.01 2.54 -5.16
N SER A 69 -19.08 2.72 -5.93
CA SER A 69 -19.02 3.39 -7.24
C SER A 69 -19.15 4.92 -7.10
N GLY A 70 -19.45 5.41 -5.90
CA GLY A 70 -19.45 6.83 -5.57
C GLY A 70 -18.06 7.32 -5.16
N ARG A 71 -17.95 8.60 -4.83
CA ARG A 71 -16.69 9.20 -4.37
C ARG A 71 -16.46 9.12 -2.86
N GLN A 72 -17.30 8.41 -2.12
CA GLN A 72 -17.16 8.26 -0.68
C GLN A 72 -17.59 6.90 -0.17
N MET A 73 -17.03 6.50 0.97
CA MET A 73 -17.38 5.27 1.67
C MET A 73 -17.24 5.44 3.19
N LYS A 74 -18.25 4.98 3.94
CA LYS A 74 -18.17 4.89 5.41
C LYS A 74 -17.27 3.72 5.81
N VAL A 75 -16.26 3.99 6.62
CA VAL A 75 -15.24 3.03 7.03
C VAL A 75 -14.90 3.26 8.50
N GLY A 76 -15.37 2.37 9.38
CA GLY A 76 -15.23 2.56 10.83
C GLY A 76 -15.88 3.88 11.29
N PRO A 77 -15.21 4.69 12.14
CA PRO A 77 -15.74 5.98 12.58
C PRO A 77 -15.73 7.05 11.47
N ASN A 78 -14.95 6.88 10.40
CA ASN A 78 -14.71 7.91 9.39
C ASN A 78 -15.49 7.68 8.08
N THR A 79 -15.67 8.74 7.30
CA THR A 79 -16.16 8.67 5.92
C THR A 79 -15.02 9.07 5.01
N ILE A 80 -14.51 8.12 4.23
CA ILE A 80 -13.39 8.35 3.34
C ILE A 80 -13.91 8.81 1.99
N ALA A 81 -13.43 9.94 1.48
CA ALA A 81 -13.89 10.53 0.22
C ALA A 81 -12.74 10.95 -0.71
N ILE A 82 -12.98 10.90 -2.01
CA ILE A 82 -12.12 11.53 -3.02
C ILE A 82 -12.55 12.99 -3.16
N ARG A 83 -11.74 13.91 -2.61
CA ARG A 83 -11.97 15.35 -2.70
C ARG A 83 -11.72 15.87 -4.12
N SER A 84 -10.62 15.44 -4.73
CA SER A 84 -10.22 15.88 -6.05
C SER A 84 -9.43 14.80 -6.80
N VAL A 85 -9.57 14.79 -8.13
CA VAL A 85 -8.74 14.01 -9.05
C VAL A 85 -8.12 14.97 -10.05
N ALA A 86 -6.81 15.16 -9.99
CA ALA A 86 -6.08 16.06 -10.87
C ALA A 86 -5.21 15.27 -11.87
N ARG A 87 -4.96 15.83 -13.06
CA ARG A 87 -4.01 15.26 -14.04
C ARG A 87 -3.17 16.36 -14.69
N ASN A 88 -1.87 16.16 -14.79
CA ASN A 88 -0.99 17.07 -15.52
C ASN A 88 -1.17 16.91 -17.04
N ARG A 89 -1.07 18.00 -17.79
CA ARG A 89 -1.10 18.02 -19.26
C ARG A 89 0.26 18.44 -19.82
N TYR A 90 0.52 18.11 -21.09
CA TYR A 90 1.80 18.38 -21.74
C TYR A 90 2.18 19.86 -21.72
N ASP A 91 1.19 20.75 -21.79
CA ASP A 91 1.35 22.21 -21.73
C ASP A 91 1.60 22.74 -20.31
N GLY A 92 1.79 21.85 -19.32
CA GLY A 92 1.96 22.20 -17.92
C GLY A 92 0.66 22.65 -17.22
N LYS A 93 -0.49 22.59 -17.89
CA LYS A 93 -1.79 22.83 -17.23
C LYS A 93 -2.21 21.60 -16.43
N ILE A 94 -3.01 21.82 -15.39
CA ILE A 94 -3.53 20.74 -14.55
C ILE A 94 -5.05 20.79 -14.62
N HIS A 95 -5.67 19.67 -14.98
CA HIS A 95 -7.12 19.52 -14.98
C HIS A 95 -7.55 18.84 -13.69
N ILE A 96 -8.60 19.35 -13.03
CA ILE A 96 -9.18 18.78 -11.81
C ILE A 96 -10.61 18.35 -12.07
N LEU A 97 -10.96 17.15 -11.63
CA LEU A 97 -12.33 16.67 -11.54
C LEU A 97 -12.78 16.74 -10.06
N THR A 98 -13.61 17.72 -9.70
CA THR A 98 -14.26 17.81 -8.38
C THR A 98 -15.69 17.27 -8.46
N GLY A 99 -16.43 17.30 -7.34
CA GLY A 99 -17.86 16.96 -7.33
C GLY A 99 -18.70 17.83 -8.27
N ASP A 100 -18.22 19.04 -8.58
CA ASP A 100 -18.91 20.04 -9.42
C ASP A 100 -18.52 19.97 -10.91
N GLY A 101 -17.64 19.04 -11.29
CA GLY A 101 -17.20 18.84 -12.68
C GLY A 101 -15.71 19.12 -12.92
N LEU A 102 -15.36 19.39 -14.18
CA LEU A 102 -13.98 19.61 -14.62
C LEU A 102 -13.59 21.09 -14.49
N SER A 103 -12.54 21.39 -13.73
CA SER A 103 -11.95 22.72 -13.56
C SER A 103 -10.49 22.73 -14.04
N GLN A 104 -10.01 23.88 -14.53
CA GLN A 104 -8.63 24.06 -15.04
C GLN A 104 -7.65 24.66 -14.01
N GLN A 105 -8.08 24.91 -12.76
CA GLN A 105 -7.29 25.70 -11.81
C GLN A 105 -6.90 24.89 -10.57
N VAL A 106 -5.63 24.48 -10.49
CA VAL A 106 -4.98 24.06 -9.22
C VAL A 106 -4.04 25.17 -8.75
N PRO A 107 -4.07 25.59 -7.47
CA PRO A 107 -2.98 26.34 -6.88
C PRO A 107 -1.72 25.45 -6.72
N GLY A 108 -0.62 25.87 -7.35
CA GLY A 108 0.73 25.67 -6.79
C GLY A 108 1.26 24.24 -6.57
N VAL A 109 1.27 23.37 -7.59
CA VAL A 109 2.16 22.17 -7.55
C VAL A 109 3.19 22.26 -8.68
N PRO A 110 4.26 23.06 -8.53
CA PRO A 110 5.30 23.24 -9.57
C PRO A 110 5.85 21.90 -10.09
N GLN A 111 6.03 20.92 -9.19
CA GLN A 111 6.58 19.60 -9.55
C GLN A 111 5.76 18.88 -10.63
N LEU A 112 4.44 19.04 -10.63
CA LEU A 112 3.56 18.41 -11.63
C LEU A 112 3.69 19.07 -13.01
N LYS A 113 4.06 20.36 -13.05
CA LYS A 113 4.28 21.10 -14.30
C LYS A 113 5.61 20.71 -14.92
N ASP A 114 6.66 20.61 -14.11
CA ASP A 114 8.02 20.37 -14.59
C ASP A 114 8.21 18.96 -15.17
N CYS A 115 7.55 17.96 -14.57
CA CYS A 115 7.61 16.58 -15.06
C CYS A 115 6.69 16.29 -16.26
N ALA A 116 5.79 17.22 -16.63
CA ALA A 116 4.72 16.95 -17.58
C ALA A 116 5.19 16.62 -19.01
N LYS A 117 6.46 16.88 -19.33
CA LYS A 117 7.05 16.52 -20.62
C LYS A 117 7.32 15.03 -20.76
N TRP A 118 7.68 14.35 -19.67
CA TRP A 118 8.17 12.96 -19.70
C TRP A 118 7.33 12.00 -18.82
N LEU A 119 6.46 12.55 -17.96
CA LEU A 119 5.65 11.79 -17.02
C LEU A 119 4.18 12.23 -17.05
N ASP A 120 3.29 11.25 -17.18
CA ASP A 120 1.87 11.44 -16.92
C ASP A 120 1.58 11.22 -15.43
N VAL A 121 0.92 12.18 -14.80
CA VAL A 121 0.66 12.16 -13.36
C VAL A 121 -0.81 12.44 -13.10
N VAL A 122 -1.46 11.50 -12.43
CA VAL A 122 -2.79 11.67 -11.83
C VAL A 122 -2.62 11.77 -10.32
N GLN A 123 -3.23 12.78 -9.69
CA GLN A 123 -3.21 13.00 -8.26
C GLN A 123 -4.60 12.86 -7.67
N LEU A 124 -4.74 12.05 -6.62
CA LEU A 124 -5.96 11.83 -5.86
C LEU A 124 -5.80 12.43 -4.46
N GLU A 125 -6.67 13.35 -4.10
CA GLU A 125 -6.74 13.87 -2.74
C GLU A 125 -7.87 13.19 -1.99
N ILE A 126 -7.54 12.59 -0.85
CA ILE A 126 -8.44 11.83 0.01
C ILE A 126 -8.76 12.65 1.27
N THR A 127 -9.97 12.51 1.79
CA THR A 127 -10.38 13.05 3.09
C THR A 127 -11.08 11.97 3.93
N PRO A 128 -11.04 12.05 5.28
CA PRO A 128 -10.24 12.96 6.09
C PRO A 128 -8.73 12.66 5.98
N GLY A 129 -7.92 13.57 6.52
CA GLY A 129 -6.46 13.48 6.48
C GLY A 129 -5.85 12.40 7.40
N PRO A 130 -4.50 12.33 7.48
CA PRO A 130 -3.74 11.35 8.27
C PRO A 130 -4.18 11.17 9.72
N ASP A 131 -4.66 12.26 10.32
CA ASP A 131 -4.99 12.33 11.74
C ASP A 131 -6.16 11.42 12.08
N LEU A 132 -7.07 11.21 11.12
CA LEU A 132 -8.24 10.34 11.28
C LEU A 132 -8.18 9.10 10.38
N ALA A 133 -7.53 9.19 9.22
CA ALA A 133 -7.40 8.09 8.28
C ALA A 133 -5.97 8.01 7.72
N GLU A 134 -5.25 6.95 8.09
CA GLU A 134 -3.87 6.75 7.69
C GLU A 134 -3.77 5.63 6.65
N LEU A 135 -3.36 5.98 5.43
CA LEU A 135 -3.15 5.01 4.35
C LEU A 135 -1.94 4.10 4.65
N ILE A 136 -2.18 2.80 4.69
CA ILE A 136 -1.15 1.77 4.92
C ILE A 136 -0.78 1.07 3.61
N GLN A 137 -1.75 0.92 2.71
CA GLN A 137 -1.53 0.26 1.43
C GLN A 137 -2.47 0.85 0.38
N VAL A 138 -1.92 1.06 -0.80
CA VAL A 138 -2.63 1.50 -2.00
C VAL A 138 -2.31 0.53 -3.11
N ARG A 139 -3.32 0.13 -3.88
CA ARG A 139 -3.18 -0.61 -5.13
C ARG A 139 -4.04 0.07 -6.18
N ILE A 140 -3.48 0.28 -7.36
CA ILE A 140 -4.18 0.93 -8.47
C ILE A 140 -4.36 -0.08 -9.57
N PHE A 141 -5.60 -0.29 -9.99
CA PHE A 141 -5.95 -1.23 -11.04
C PHE A 141 -6.50 -0.47 -12.23
N ASP A 142 -6.24 -1.00 -13.42
CA ASP A 142 -7.01 -0.62 -14.60
C ASP A 142 -8.45 -1.14 -14.46
N HIS A 143 -9.45 -0.27 -14.61
CA HIS A 143 -10.85 -0.65 -14.38
C HIS A 143 -11.38 -1.64 -15.42
N GLN A 144 -10.84 -1.64 -16.64
CA GLN A 144 -11.32 -2.51 -17.71
C GLN A 144 -10.82 -3.94 -17.52
N THR A 145 -9.52 -4.10 -17.27
CA THR A 145 -8.85 -5.40 -17.14
C THR A 145 -8.84 -5.93 -15.71
N ARG A 146 -9.00 -5.06 -14.70
CA ARG A 146 -8.84 -5.35 -13.26
C ARG A 146 -7.46 -5.87 -12.89
N SER A 147 -6.48 -5.65 -13.75
CA SER A 147 -5.06 -5.92 -13.50
C SER A 147 -4.44 -4.75 -12.75
N LEU A 148 -3.47 -5.05 -11.88
CA LEU A 148 -2.70 -4.02 -11.21
C LEU A 148 -1.92 -3.22 -12.27
N LEU A 149 -1.88 -1.90 -12.18
CA LEU A 149 -1.23 -1.09 -13.23
C LEU A 149 0.23 -1.50 -13.46
N SER A 150 0.97 -1.80 -12.40
CA SER A 150 2.37 -2.26 -12.51
C SER A 150 2.54 -3.64 -13.14
N GLU A 151 1.49 -4.47 -13.14
CA GLU A 151 1.48 -5.78 -13.82
C GLU A 151 1.05 -5.64 -15.30
N LEU A 152 0.29 -4.59 -15.62
CA LEU A 152 -0.10 -4.27 -16.98
C LEU A 152 1.09 -3.72 -17.78
N ASP A 153 1.88 -2.83 -17.17
CA ASP A 153 3.06 -2.23 -17.77
C ASP A 153 4.01 -1.69 -16.68
N PRO A 154 5.32 -2.00 -16.72
CA PRO A 154 6.30 -1.49 -15.76
C PRO A 154 6.48 0.03 -15.81
N ALA A 155 5.98 0.71 -16.85
CA ALA A 155 5.92 2.18 -16.94
C ALA A 155 5.00 2.81 -15.90
N TYR A 156 4.07 2.04 -15.31
CA TYR A 156 3.12 2.56 -14.34
C TYR A 156 3.61 2.43 -12.91
N GLY A 157 3.18 3.36 -12.08
CA GLY A 157 3.51 3.38 -10.67
C GLY A 157 2.59 4.29 -9.87
N TRP A 158 2.77 4.31 -8.56
CA TRP A 158 2.07 5.24 -7.68
C TRP A 158 2.82 5.47 -6.37
N ARG A 159 2.47 6.52 -5.66
CA ARG A 159 3.05 6.88 -4.37
C ARG A 159 2.01 7.59 -3.53
N VAL A 160 2.04 7.33 -2.23
CA VAL A 160 1.42 8.20 -1.23
C VAL A 160 2.45 9.30 -0.92
N VAL A 161 2.23 10.51 -1.42
CA VAL A 161 3.19 11.63 -1.30
C VAL A 161 3.03 12.35 0.04
N GLU A 162 1.79 12.50 0.47
CA GLU A 162 1.33 12.92 1.78
C GLU A 162 0.29 11.89 2.24
N PRO A 163 -0.02 11.74 3.53
CA PRO A 163 -0.85 10.64 4.00
C PRO A 163 -2.25 10.56 3.40
N ASN A 164 -2.73 11.64 2.80
CA ASN A 164 -4.01 11.74 2.10
C ASN A 164 -3.88 12.06 0.61
N LEU A 165 -2.67 12.07 0.05
CA LEU A 165 -2.41 12.45 -1.34
C LEU A 165 -1.73 11.28 -2.07
N ILE A 166 -2.42 10.70 -3.04
CA ILE A 166 -1.92 9.62 -3.89
C ILE A 166 -1.56 10.21 -5.24
N GLN A 167 -0.33 9.99 -5.71
CA GLN A 167 0.05 10.26 -7.09
C GLN A 167 0.23 8.95 -7.82
N ILE A 168 -0.27 8.90 -9.05
CA ILE A 168 -0.23 7.77 -9.97
C ILE A 168 0.56 8.25 -11.18
N TYR A 169 1.46 7.42 -11.68
CA TYR A 169 2.46 7.78 -12.68
C TYR A 169 2.36 6.88 -13.90
N GLY A 170 2.57 7.45 -15.08
CA GLY A 170 2.87 6.74 -16.33
C GLY A 170 4.10 7.32 -16.99
N LEU A 171 5.18 6.53 -17.07
CA LEU A 171 6.46 6.92 -17.67
C LEU A 171 6.42 6.76 -19.18
N GLY A 172 6.47 7.86 -19.92
CA GLY A 172 6.36 7.83 -21.38
C GLY A 172 4.99 7.35 -21.90
N LYS A 173 3.99 7.22 -21.02
CA LYS A 173 2.70 6.59 -21.32
C LYS A 173 1.57 7.25 -20.53
N GLU A 174 0.39 7.33 -21.15
CA GLU A 174 -0.81 7.86 -20.51
C GLU A 174 -1.44 6.84 -19.54
N ILE A 175 -1.87 7.33 -18.38
CA ILE A 175 -2.64 6.59 -17.38
C ILE A 175 -4.05 6.31 -17.94
N PRO A 176 -4.61 5.10 -17.75
CA PRO A 176 -5.96 4.76 -18.21
C PRO A 176 -7.03 5.73 -17.69
N PRO A 177 -8.09 6.02 -18.48
CA PRO A 177 -9.10 7.02 -18.15
C PRO A 177 -10.00 6.63 -16.97
N LYS A 178 -9.97 5.36 -16.54
CA LYS A 178 -10.78 4.84 -15.45
C LYS A 178 -10.01 3.82 -14.63
N LEU A 179 -9.97 4.02 -13.32
CA LEU A 179 -9.13 3.24 -12.41
C LEU A 179 -9.96 2.68 -11.26
N ASP A 180 -9.56 1.54 -10.71
CA ASP A 180 -9.99 1.18 -9.37
C ASP A 180 -8.90 1.50 -8.36
N VAL A 181 -9.27 2.19 -7.30
CA VAL A 181 -8.36 2.62 -6.26
C VAL A 181 -8.65 1.81 -5.01
N TRP A 182 -7.86 0.77 -4.78
CA TRP A 182 -7.96 -0.08 -3.61
C TRP A 182 -7.09 0.46 -2.49
N LEU A 183 -7.69 0.55 -1.32
CA LEU A 183 -7.08 1.17 -0.14
C LEU A 183 -7.14 0.20 1.04
N ARG A 184 -6.06 0.20 1.82
CA ARG A 184 -6.06 -0.28 3.20
C ARG A 184 -5.58 0.86 4.09
N LEU A 185 -6.32 1.14 5.14
CA LEU A 185 -6.02 2.23 6.06
C LEU A 185 -6.32 1.87 7.50
N ASN A 186 -5.66 2.56 8.43
CA ASN A 186 -6.10 2.63 9.82
C ASN A 186 -7.08 3.79 9.93
N SER A 187 -8.22 3.55 10.55
CA SER A 187 -9.19 4.57 10.90
C SER A 187 -9.08 4.84 12.39
N HIS A 188 -8.81 6.08 12.76
CA HIS A 188 -8.70 6.51 14.15
C HIS A 188 -10.01 7.19 14.59
N ALA A 189 -10.34 7.05 15.87
CA ALA A 189 -11.52 7.68 16.43
C ALA A 189 -11.32 9.19 16.68
N ASP A 190 -10.07 9.59 16.96
CA ASP A 190 -9.61 10.95 17.18
C ASP A 190 -8.21 11.14 16.58
N ASP A 191 -7.69 12.37 16.67
CA ASP A 191 -6.40 12.81 16.12
C ASP A 191 -5.23 12.67 17.11
N THR A 192 -5.40 12.00 18.24
CA THR A 192 -4.38 11.95 19.29
C THR A 192 -3.17 11.11 18.87
N VAL A 193 -1.98 11.70 18.99
CA VAL A 193 -0.69 11.03 18.78
C VAL A 193 0.17 11.18 20.03
N TYR A 194 0.60 10.06 20.61
CA TYR A 194 1.55 10.05 21.71
C TYR A 194 2.94 9.71 21.17
N SER A 195 3.88 10.65 21.27
CA SER A 195 5.24 10.47 20.79
C SER A 195 6.17 10.01 21.91
N LEU A 196 7.09 9.10 21.57
CA LEU A 196 8.05 8.49 22.49
C LEU A 196 9.43 8.46 21.84
N ALA A 197 10.42 9.09 22.48
CA ALA A 197 11.80 9.11 21.97
C ALA A 197 12.43 7.70 21.99
N PRO A 198 13.32 7.37 21.04
CA PRO A 198 13.90 6.04 20.91
C PRO A 198 15.11 5.82 21.84
N VAL A 199 14.98 6.17 23.12
CA VAL A 199 16.06 6.10 24.11
C VAL A 199 15.57 5.48 25.42
N VAL A 200 16.43 4.71 26.10
CA VAL A 200 16.11 4.09 27.40
C VAL A 200 15.65 5.15 28.40
N GLY A 201 14.56 4.86 29.11
CA GLY A 201 13.96 5.74 30.12
C GLY A 201 13.02 6.81 29.55
N ALA A 202 12.99 7.01 28.22
CA ALA A 202 11.96 7.83 27.59
C ALA A 202 10.59 7.26 27.95
N ASN A 203 9.63 8.13 28.25
CA ASN A 203 8.30 7.71 28.62
C ASN A 203 7.25 8.65 28.07
N VAL A 204 6.04 8.12 27.92
CA VAL A 204 4.87 8.87 27.48
C VAL A 204 3.66 8.43 28.28
N LYS A 205 2.86 9.42 28.71
CA LYS A 205 1.61 9.18 29.42
C LYS A 205 0.49 9.02 28.41
N ILE A 206 -0.25 7.93 28.53
CA ILE A 206 -1.46 7.64 27.75
C ILE A 206 -2.64 7.42 28.72
N PRO A 207 -3.90 7.48 28.25
CA PRO A 207 -5.05 7.11 29.06
C PRO A 207 -4.84 5.75 29.76
N GLY A 208 -4.92 5.76 31.09
CA GLY A 208 -4.73 4.57 31.93
C GLY A 208 -3.34 4.41 32.56
N GLY A 209 -2.29 5.09 32.08
CA GLY A 209 -0.94 4.86 32.60
C GLY A 209 0.21 5.43 31.76
N THR A 210 1.40 4.89 31.96
CA THR A 210 2.64 5.35 31.33
C THR A 210 3.36 4.21 30.63
N ILE A 211 3.75 4.44 29.39
CA ILE A 211 4.67 3.58 28.65
C ILE A 211 6.08 4.14 28.81
N THR A 212 7.07 3.29 29.06
CA THR A 212 8.48 3.64 29.18
C THR A 212 9.31 2.74 28.28
N VAL A 213 10.30 3.30 27.60
CA VAL A 213 11.33 2.52 26.90
C VAL A 213 12.23 1.87 27.94
N GLU A 214 12.15 0.56 28.08
CA GLU A 214 12.95 -0.21 29.02
C GLU A 214 14.31 -0.54 28.43
N GLU A 215 14.32 -1.02 27.18
CA GLU A 215 15.54 -1.36 26.46
C GLU A 215 15.40 -0.94 25.00
N VAL A 216 16.48 -0.44 24.42
CA VAL A 216 16.65 -0.30 22.96
C VAL A 216 17.92 -1.01 22.55
N GLN A 217 17.84 -1.70 21.43
CA GLN A 217 19.00 -2.36 20.84
C GLN A 217 19.09 -1.98 19.37
N ASP A 218 20.28 -1.53 18.97
CA ASP A 218 20.59 -1.26 17.58
C ASP A 218 21.36 -2.43 16.97
N ARG A 219 20.88 -2.92 15.82
CA ARG A 219 21.46 -3.97 14.98
C ARG A 219 21.74 -5.29 15.71
N PHE A 220 21.84 -6.37 14.92
CA PHE A 220 22.39 -7.66 15.35
C PHE A 220 21.82 -8.21 16.66
N ALA A 221 20.53 -8.01 16.92
CA ALA A 221 19.90 -8.42 18.16
C ALA A 221 18.82 -9.48 17.94
N GLY A 222 19.18 -10.74 18.24
CA GLY A 222 18.19 -11.75 18.53
C GLY A 222 17.55 -11.44 19.90
N TRP A 223 16.34 -11.94 20.14
CA TRP A 223 15.70 -11.78 21.44
C TRP A 223 15.01 -13.07 21.84
N SER A 224 15.08 -13.39 23.14
CA SER A 224 14.31 -14.46 23.76
C SER A 224 13.96 -14.08 25.19
N SER A 225 12.81 -14.55 25.69
CA SER A 225 12.37 -14.28 27.05
C SER A 225 13.35 -14.74 28.14
N GLY A 226 14.15 -15.79 27.87
CA GLY A 226 15.12 -16.32 28.83
C GLY A 226 16.50 -15.67 28.82
N LYS A 227 16.87 -14.95 27.74
CA LYS A 227 18.21 -14.34 27.59
C LYS A 227 18.19 -12.84 27.36
N GLY A 228 17.01 -12.24 27.18
CA GLY A 228 16.90 -10.88 26.66
C GLY A 228 17.46 -10.77 25.25
N PHE A 229 18.07 -9.63 24.94
CA PHE A 229 18.80 -9.45 23.69
C PHE A 229 20.11 -10.24 23.69
N TYR A 230 20.39 -10.87 22.55
CA TYR A 230 21.65 -11.58 22.32
C TYR A 230 22.19 -11.26 20.92
N PRO A 231 23.52 -11.31 20.72
CA PRO A 231 24.11 -11.13 19.40
C PRO A 231 23.54 -12.14 18.41
N SER A 232 22.97 -11.64 17.31
CA SER A 232 22.60 -12.45 16.14
C SER A 232 23.64 -12.30 15.05
N GLN A 233 23.56 -13.14 14.00
CA GLN A 233 24.57 -13.13 12.95
C GLN A 233 24.71 -11.73 12.33
N PRO A 234 25.95 -11.27 12.04
CA PRO A 234 26.19 -10.02 11.34
C PRO A 234 25.39 -9.92 10.03
N ASP A 235 25.09 -11.04 9.39
CA ASP A 235 24.36 -11.14 8.12
C ASP A 235 22.83 -10.95 8.25
N SER A 236 22.34 -10.46 9.39
CA SER A 236 21.00 -9.88 9.50
C SER A 236 21.11 -8.35 9.45
N GLY A 237 20.63 -7.74 8.36
CA GLY A 237 20.56 -6.29 8.14
C GLY A 237 19.80 -5.50 9.21
N PRO A 238 19.53 -4.20 9.02
CA PRO A 238 19.04 -3.36 10.11
C PRO A 238 17.70 -3.88 10.64
N ASP A 239 17.75 -4.33 11.89
CA ASP A 239 16.62 -4.49 12.80
C ASP A 239 17.07 -3.78 14.08
N SER A 240 16.50 -2.63 14.40
CA SER A 240 16.49 -2.12 15.76
C SER A 240 15.34 -2.77 16.51
N ALA A 241 15.45 -2.86 17.82
CA ALA A 241 14.40 -3.43 18.64
C ALA A 241 14.22 -2.61 19.92
N VAL A 242 12.97 -2.49 20.35
CA VAL A 242 12.61 -1.82 21.60
C VAL A 242 11.77 -2.74 22.47
N ILE A 243 12.06 -2.73 23.77
CA ILE A 243 11.22 -3.28 24.82
C ILE A 243 10.60 -2.10 25.55
N LEU A 244 9.29 -2.15 25.69
CA LEU A 244 8.52 -1.14 26.41
C LEU A 244 8.02 -1.74 27.72
N ASN A 245 7.98 -0.93 28.77
CA ASN A 245 7.37 -1.27 30.04
C ASN A 245 6.12 -0.41 30.24
N TRP A 246 5.03 -1.03 30.66
CA TRP A 246 3.76 -0.39 30.97
C TRP A 246 3.55 -0.30 32.48
N LYS A 247 3.11 0.87 32.96
CA LYS A 247 2.65 1.04 34.34
C LYS A 247 1.30 1.75 34.35
N GLY A 248 0.27 1.04 34.79
CA GLY A 248 -1.07 1.61 34.98
C GLY A 248 -2.19 0.61 34.71
N ASN A 249 -3.41 1.13 34.63
CA ASN A 249 -4.60 0.36 34.31
C ASN A 249 -4.85 0.39 32.79
N TRP A 250 -4.58 -0.71 32.10
CA TRP A 250 -4.85 -0.79 30.67
C TRP A 250 -6.35 -0.89 30.42
N LEU A 251 -6.89 0.07 29.70
CA LEU A 251 -8.30 0.05 29.33
C LEU A 251 -8.49 -1.03 28.26
N GLU A 252 -9.20 -2.13 28.59
CA GLU A 252 -9.38 -3.29 27.71
C GLU A 252 -9.96 -2.92 26.33
N GLU A 253 -10.78 -1.88 26.29
CA GLU A 253 -11.41 -1.38 25.07
C GLU A 253 -10.44 -0.60 24.17
N THR A 254 -9.31 -0.14 24.71
CA THR A 254 -8.34 0.69 23.97
C THR A 254 -7.21 -0.17 23.42
N ARG A 255 -7.05 -0.12 22.10
CA ARG A 255 -5.90 -0.67 21.38
C ARG A 255 -5.05 0.48 20.89
N TYR A 256 -3.73 0.35 21.03
CA TYR A 256 -2.79 1.31 20.44
C TYR A 256 -2.07 0.68 19.26
N GLN A 257 -2.02 1.43 18.16
CA GLN A 257 -1.09 1.16 17.08
C GLN A 257 0.26 1.74 17.46
N PHE A 258 1.32 0.96 17.28
CA PHE A 258 2.71 1.41 17.42
C PHE A 258 3.32 1.62 16.05
N VAL A 259 3.93 2.78 15.81
CA VAL A 259 4.55 3.15 14.54
C VAL A 259 5.98 3.63 14.81
N THR A 260 6.93 3.15 14.01
CA THR A 260 8.28 3.71 14.01
C THR A 260 8.39 4.79 12.95
N VAL A 261 8.88 5.97 13.31
CA VAL A 261 9.07 7.11 12.40
C VAL A 261 10.56 7.37 12.24
N SER A 262 11.05 7.37 10.99
CA SER A 262 12.43 7.71 10.70
C SER A 262 12.67 9.22 10.68
N ASN A 263 13.93 9.63 10.78
CA ASN A 263 14.38 11.02 10.68
C ASN A 263 14.10 11.69 9.32
N VAL A 264 13.66 10.93 8.31
CA VAL A 264 13.20 11.43 7.00
C VAL A 264 11.68 11.30 6.81
N GLY A 265 10.95 11.04 7.90
CA GLY A 265 9.49 10.96 7.94
C GLY A 265 8.89 9.67 7.37
N GLU A 266 9.69 8.62 7.16
CA GLU A 266 9.15 7.32 6.74
C GLU A 266 8.54 6.59 7.93
N ARG A 267 7.35 6.03 7.74
CA ARG A 267 6.60 5.32 8.79
C ARG A 267 6.60 3.82 8.53
N GLU A 268 6.93 3.05 9.55
CA GLU A 268 6.75 1.60 9.55
C GLU A 268 5.48 1.20 10.31
N TYR A 269 4.55 0.59 9.57
CA TYR A 269 3.41 -0.11 10.13
C TYR A 269 3.71 -1.61 10.14
N ARG A 270 4.23 -2.16 11.23
CA ARG A 270 4.06 -3.60 11.44
C ARG A 270 2.60 -3.83 11.82
N ASP A 271 2.03 -4.97 11.44
CA ASP A 271 0.68 -5.39 11.87
C ASP A 271 0.61 -5.69 13.40
N ARG A 272 1.42 -5.01 14.21
CA ARG A 272 1.51 -5.13 15.65
C ARG A 272 0.63 -4.06 16.29
N PHE A 273 -0.41 -4.53 16.97
CA PHE A 273 -1.15 -3.73 17.92
C PHE A 273 -0.55 -4.01 19.28
N MET A 274 -0.25 -2.96 20.05
CA MET A 274 0.15 -3.17 21.43
C MET A 274 -1.02 -3.81 22.17
N ARG A 275 -0.77 -5.02 22.64
CA ARG A 275 -1.57 -5.71 23.63
C ARG A 275 -0.62 -6.02 24.76
N LEU A 276 -1.05 -5.78 26.00
CA LEU A 276 -0.32 -6.33 27.12
C LEU A 276 -0.37 -7.85 27.02
N ASN A 277 0.78 -8.50 27.18
CA ASN A 277 0.76 -9.91 27.53
C ASN A 277 0.19 -10.01 28.93
N TRP A 278 -0.73 -10.96 29.14
CA TRP A 278 -1.55 -11.06 30.36
C TRP A 278 -0.72 -11.21 31.66
N ASP A 279 0.55 -11.59 31.54
CA ASP A 279 1.42 -11.95 32.67
C ASP A 279 2.66 -11.04 32.83
N SER A 280 2.83 -10.00 32.02
CA SER A 280 3.94 -9.04 32.20
C SER A 280 3.60 -7.63 31.74
N ASN A 281 4.14 -6.65 32.45
CA ASN A 281 4.10 -5.23 32.07
C ASN A 281 5.01 -4.92 30.86
N SER A 282 5.68 -5.91 30.28
CA SER A 282 6.63 -5.73 29.20
C SER A 282 5.97 -5.97 27.84
N VAL A 283 6.17 -5.06 26.89
CA VAL A 283 5.71 -5.15 25.51
C VAL A 283 6.91 -5.12 24.58
N GLY A 284 7.14 -6.24 23.88
CA GLY A 284 8.20 -6.33 22.88
C GLY A 284 8.75 -7.75 22.74
N PRO A 285 9.84 -7.90 21.98
CA PRO A 285 10.58 -6.86 21.25
C PRO A 285 9.78 -6.37 20.05
N ILE A 286 9.54 -5.06 20.00
CA ILE A 286 9.03 -4.41 18.80
C ILE A 286 10.24 -4.13 17.92
N ARG A 287 10.26 -4.70 16.71
CA ARG A 287 11.39 -4.57 15.78
C ARG A 287 11.05 -3.55 14.70
N SER A 288 12.07 -2.79 14.29
CA SER A 288 12.02 -1.82 13.20
C SER A 288 13.16 -2.06 12.21
N PRO A 289 12.91 -1.96 10.89
CA PRO A 289 13.94 -2.08 9.86
C PRO A 289 14.86 -0.86 9.80
N PHE A 290 14.53 0.21 10.52
CA PHE A 290 15.38 1.39 10.63
C PHE A 290 16.47 1.14 11.69
N PRO A 291 17.75 1.46 11.40
CA PRO A 291 18.76 1.59 12.44
C PRO A 291 18.31 2.58 13.52
N LEU A 292 18.76 2.38 14.77
CA LEU A 292 18.34 3.23 15.88
C LEU A 292 18.65 4.71 15.65
N GLY A 293 19.83 5.02 15.10
CA GLY A 293 20.22 6.40 14.75
C GLY A 293 19.44 7.02 13.57
N GLU A 294 18.64 6.23 12.85
CA GLU A 294 17.74 6.72 11.80
C GLU A 294 16.29 6.85 12.30
N ILE A 295 15.99 6.41 13.53
CA ILE A 295 14.67 6.59 14.15
C ILE A 295 14.61 7.97 14.79
N ASP A 296 13.59 8.74 14.44
CA ASP A 296 13.30 10.03 15.09
C ASP A 296 12.51 9.81 16.38
N HIS A 297 11.39 9.10 16.29
CA HIS A 297 10.54 8.75 17.41
C HIS A 297 9.64 7.54 17.11
N PHE A 298 8.97 7.07 18.16
CA PHE A 298 7.86 6.13 18.06
C PHE A 298 6.53 6.86 18.28
N GLU A 299 5.51 6.54 17.50
CA GLU A 299 4.14 7.05 17.69
C GLU A 299 3.25 5.94 18.25
N LEU A 300 2.42 6.29 19.23
CA LEU A 300 1.29 5.49 19.70
C LEU A 300 0.00 6.21 19.37
N ARG A 301 -0.94 5.52 18.71
CA ARG A 301 -2.22 6.10 18.29
C ARG A 301 -3.39 5.21 18.70
N PRO A 302 -4.51 5.76 19.21
CA PRO A 302 -5.73 4.99 19.43
C PRO A 302 -6.18 4.31 18.13
N PHE A 303 -6.38 3.01 18.16
CA PHE A 303 -6.69 2.21 16.98
C PHE A 303 -8.19 1.97 16.86
N GLY A 304 -8.85 2.74 15.98
CA GLY A 304 -10.29 2.61 15.71
C GLY A 304 -10.65 1.50 14.71
N GLY A 305 -9.65 0.89 14.05
CA GLY A 305 -9.84 -0.24 13.14
C GLY A 305 -8.94 -0.19 11.91
N ARG A 306 -8.70 -1.36 11.31
CA ARG A 306 -7.99 -1.49 10.04
C ARG A 306 -8.97 -1.97 9.00
N HIS A 307 -9.12 -1.19 7.95
CA HIS A 307 -10.14 -1.42 6.96
C HIS A 307 -9.52 -1.49 5.57
N ARG A 308 -10.19 -2.23 4.69
CA ARG A 308 -9.88 -2.28 3.27
C ARG A 308 -11.15 -2.05 2.49
N PHE A 309 -11.05 -1.34 1.38
CA PHE A 309 -12.14 -1.11 0.43
C PHE A 309 -11.56 -0.61 -0.90
N PHE A 310 -12.39 -0.38 -1.91
CA PHE A 310 -11.96 0.28 -3.13
C PHE A 310 -13.02 1.20 -3.74
N PHE A 311 -12.55 2.24 -4.43
CA PHE A 311 -13.37 3.04 -5.35
C PHE A 311 -13.42 2.29 -6.69
N ASP A 312 -14.61 1.85 -7.08
CA ASP A 312 -14.85 1.13 -8.33
C ASP A 312 -15.08 2.12 -9.47
N GLY A 313 -14.13 2.17 -10.40
CA GLY A 313 -14.29 2.94 -11.62
C GLY A 313 -14.19 4.45 -11.44
N LEU A 314 -13.20 4.90 -10.67
CA LEU A 314 -12.86 6.31 -10.55
C LEU A 314 -12.41 6.86 -11.91
N GLU A 315 -13.13 7.87 -12.39
CA GLU A 315 -12.78 8.58 -13.61
C GLU A 315 -11.58 9.51 -13.36
N VAL A 316 -10.62 9.50 -14.28
CA VAL A 316 -9.52 10.47 -14.29
C VAL A 316 -9.73 11.47 -15.42
N PRO A 317 -9.24 12.72 -15.29
CA PRO A 317 -9.29 13.67 -16.41
C PRO A 317 -8.75 13.05 -17.71
N PRO A 318 -9.41 13.31 -18.84
CA PRO A 318 -9.16 12.62 -20.09
C PRO A 318 -7.71 12.80 -20.55
N ALA A 319 -7.20 11.76 -21.18
CA ALA A 319 -5.89 11.75 -21.81
C ALA A 319 -5.89 12.64 -23.06
N THR A 320 -4.70 13.01 -23.55
CA THR A 320 -4.58 13.99 -24.63
C THR A 320 -3.84 13.47 -25.85
N GLY A 321 -3.46 12.19 -25.86
CA GLY A 321 -2.70 11.57 -26.95
C GLY A 321 -1.33 12.22 -27.14
N ARG A 322 -0.69 12.68 -26.05
CA ARG A 322 0.58 13.42 -26.13
C ARG A 322 1.77 12.50 -26.39
N LYS A 323 2.81 13.04 -27.03
CA LYS A 323 4.14 12.42 -27.07
C LYS A 323 4.91 12.83 -25.82
N PHE A 324 5.71 11.92 -25.29
CA PHE A 324 6.54 12.15 -24.12
C PHE A 324 8.00 12.32 -24.52
N ASP A 325 8.66 13.29 -23.90
CA ASP A 325 10.10 13.48 -23.97
C ASP A 325 10.82 12.39 -23.17
N PRO A 326 12.09 12.10 -23.49
CA PRO A 326 12.94 11.25 -22.65
C PRO A 326 12.99 11.75 -21.19
N PRO A 327 13.06 10.84 -20.20
CA PRO A 327 13.26 11.22 -18.81
C PRO A 327 14.57 12.01 -18.64
N PRO A 328 14.65 12.88 -17.62
CA PRO A 328 15.87 13.64 -17.36
C PRO A 328 17.02 12.72 -16.91
N THR A 329 18.23 13.28 -16.94
CA THR A 329 19.42 12.65 -16.35
C THR A 329 19.79 13.40 -15.07
N ALA A 330 20.20 12.68 -14.03
CA ALA A 330 20.70 13.25 -12.79
C ALA A 330 22.22 13.03 -12.67
N ILE A 331 22.92 14.00 -12.08
CA ILE A 331 24.35 13.90 -11.78
C ILE A 331 24.55 14.01 -10.27
N ILE A 332 25.26 13.06 -9.69
CA ILE A 332 25.68 13.07 -8.29
C ILE A 332 27.17 13.46 -8.27
N PRO A 333 27.55 14.66 -7.77
CA PRO A 333 28.95 15.04 -7.62
C PRO A 333 29.52 14.36 -6.37
N VAL A 334 30.47 13.44 -6.54
CA VAL A 334 30.99 12.59 -5.46
C VAL A 334 32.35 13.05 -4.96
N ASP A 335 33.27 13.35 -5.88
CA ASP A 335 34.65 13.77 -5.59
C ASP A 335 35.32 12.92 -4.49
N GLY A 336 35.15 11.59 -4.55
CA GLY A 336 35.73 10.67 -3.56
C GLY A 336 35.04 10.60 -2.20
N THR A 337 33.93 11.31 -2.00
CA THR A 337 33.26 11.42 -0.69
C THR A 337 31.98 10.59 -0.58
N GLN A 338 31.74 10.05 0.63
CA GLN A 338 30.48 9.40 0.95
C GLN A 338 29.39 10.45 1.14
N GLN A 339 28.20 10.18 0.62
CA GLN A 339 27.07 11.10 0.72
C GLN A 339 25.75 10.39 0.45
N GLN A 340 24.66 11.07 0.78
CA GLN A 340 23.30 10.62 0.50
C GLN A 340 22.42 11.81 0.15
N GLY A 341 21.35 11.55 -0.59
CA GLY A 341 20.41 12.59 -0.98
C GLY A 341 19.25 12.06 -1.79
N PHE A 342 18.57 12.97 -2.48
CA PHE A 342 17.50 12.68 -3.41
C PHE A 342 17.85 13.26 -4.79
N LEU A 343 17.52 12.53 -5.85
CA LEU A 343 17.68 13.00 -7.23
C LEU A 343 16.46 13.83 -7.62
N THR A 344 16.53 15.14 -7.41
CA THR A 344 15.41 16.08 -7.63
C THR A 344 15.01 16.18 -9.10
N GLN A 345 15.91 15.85 -10.03
CA GLN A 345 15.60 15.80 -11.46
C GLN A 345 14.51 14.77 -11.78
N PHE A 346 14.36 13.72 -10.96
CA PHE A 346 13.33 12.70 -11.13
C PHE A 346 12.02 13.04 -10.43
N GLU A 347 11.89 14.20 -9.77
CA GLU A 347 10.63 14.61 -9.19
C GLU A 347 9.50 14.59 -10.24
N PRO A 348 8.30 14.10 -9.88
CA PRO A 348 7.84 13.75 -8.52
C PRO A 348 8.17 12.32 -8.05
N LEU A 349 8.88 11.51 -8.85
CA LEU A 349 9.37 10.20 -8.38
C LEU A 349 10.40 10.42 -7.27
N ARG A 350 10.32 9.65 -6.17
CA ARG A 350 11.29 9.79 -5.06
C ARG A 350 12.40 8.79 -5.26
N VAL A 351 13.56 9.25 -5.72
CA VAL A 351 14.77 8.44 -5.89
C VAL A 351 15.81 8.88 -4.85
N ARG A 352 15.92 8.14 -3.75
CA ARG A 352 16.96 8.33 -2.74
C ARG A 352 18.23 7.62 -3.19
N TYR A 353 19.38 8.25 -3.03
CA TYR A 353 20.68 7.62 -3.25
C TYR A 353 21.53 7.66 -1.99
N ARG A 354 22.46 6.71 -1.88
CA ARG A 354 23.55 6.73 -0.92
C ARG A 354 24.80 6.14 -1.55
N VAL A 355 25.92 6.82 -1.40
CA VAL A 355 27.24 6.44 -1.89
C VAL A 355 28.11 6.13 -0.68
N GLU A 356 28.63 4.91 -0.61
CA GLU A 356 29.42 4.42 0.52
C GLU A 356 30.74 3.81 0.04
N LYS A 357 31.79 3.93 0.84
CA LYS A 357 33.06 3.22 0.58
C LYS A 357 32.92 1.74 0.92
N GLY A 358 33.56 0.89 0.13
CA GLY A 358 33.51 -0.56 0.31
C GLY A 358 32.12 -1.15 0.09
N THR A 359 31.95 -2.38 0.56
CA THR A 359 30.69 -3.12 0.51
C THR A 359 30.35 -3.74 1.87
N ASN A 360 29.09 -3.64 2.25
CA ASN A 360 28.52 -4.32 3.41
C ASN A 360 27.12 -4.87 3.12
N VAL A 361 26.73 -4.98 1.85
CA VAL A 361 25.37 -5.37 1.48
C VAL A 361 25.26 -6.88 1.36
N HIS A 362 24.21 -7.46 1.95
CA HIS A 362 23.90 -8.90 1.87
C HIS A 362 22.44 -9.17 1.51
N GLY A 363 21.65 -8.15 1.20
CA GLY A 363 20.29 -8.35 0.73
C GLY A 363 19.50 -7.06 0.54
N SER A 364 18.25 -7.20 0.16
CA SER A 364 17.28 -6.12 0.05
C SER A 364 15.90 -6.64 0.42
N GLY A 365 14.96 -5.73 0.69
CA GLY A 365 13.59 -6.08 0.98
C GLY A 365 12.64 -4.96 0.59
N VAL A 366 11.44 -5.35 0.15
CA VAL A 366 10.31 -4.44 -0.05
C VAL A 366 9.10 -5.03 0.66
N TYR A 367 8.44 -4.22 1.48
CA TYR A 367 7.23 -4.60 2.20
C TYR A 367 6.31 -3.40 2.34
N ASN A 368 5.07 -3.49 1.83
CA ASN A 368 4.08 -2.42 1.85
C ASN A 368 4.66 -1.06 1.40
N THR A 369 4.79 -0.12 2.34
CA THR A 369 5.30 1.24 2.15
C THR A 369 6.78 1.36 2.52
N LEU A 370 7.56 0.29 2.47
CA LEU A 370 8.97 0.32 2.80
C LEU A 370 9.79 -0.47 1.78
N ALA A 371 10.97 0.06 1.49
CA ALA A 371 11.98 -0.59 0.66
C ALA A 371 13.33 -0.26 1.28
N TRP A 372 14.13 -1.29 1.57
CA TRP A 372 15.39 -1.15 2.30
C TRP A 372 16.46 -2.10 1.77
N ILE A 373 17.72 -1.73 2.02
CA ILE A 373 18.89 -2.55 1.75
C ILE A 373 19.38 -3.13 3.07
N LYS A 374 19.66 -4.44 3.08
CA LYS A 374 20.20 -5.13 4.25
C LYS A 374 21.72 -5.03 4.22
N GLN A 375 22.27 -4.40 5.25
CA GLN A 375 23.70 -4.18 5.43
C GLN A 375 24.23 -4.92 6.66
N SER A 376 25.36 -5.61 6.57
CA SER A 376 25.99 -6.40 7.63
C SER A 376 27.38 -5.93 7.97
N GLY A 377 27.67 -5.79 9.27
CA GLY A 377 29.01 -5.53 9.78
C GLY A 377 29.68 -4.24 9.25
N PRO A 378 31.01 -4.12 9.45
CA PRO A 378 31.80 -3.04 8.87
C PRO A 378 31.95 -3.22 7.35
N HIS A 379 32.17 -2.12 6.63
CA HIS A 379 32.49 -2.15 5.20
C HIS A 379 33.75 -2.95 4.91
N LYS A 380 33.67 -3.82 3.90
CA LYS A 380 34.77 -4.60 3.35
C LYS A 380 35.30 -3.94 2.08
N ASN A 381 36.52 -4.24 1.67
CA ASN A 381 37.11 -3.77 0.41
C ASN A 381 37.07 -2.23 0.25
N VAL A 382 37.24 -1.50 1.34
CA VAL A 382 37.08 -0.03 1.36
C VAL A 382 38.05 0.70 0.43
N ASP A 383 39.20 0.08 0.14
CA ASP A 383 40.24 0.64 -0.73
C ASP A 383 40.13 0.18 -2.19
N THR A 384 39.16 -0.67 -2.53
CA THR A 384 39.05 -1.27 -3.87
C THR A 384 37.63 -1.30 -4.43
N GLU A 385 36.62 -1.05 -3.59
CA GLU A 385 35.21 -1.03 -3.98
C GLU A 385 34.47 0.15 -3.37
N PHE A 386 33.37 0.53 -4.01
CA PHE A 386 32.35 1.37 -3.40
C PHE A 386 30.96 0.83 -3.72
N THR A 387 29.97 1.19 -2.91
CA THR A 387 28.58 0.77 -3.10
C THR A 387 27.68 1.98 -3.34
N LEU A 388 26.86 1.88 -4.38
CA LEU A 388 25.78 2.82 -4.69
C LEU A 388 24.44 2.17 -4.37
N LEU A 389 23.68 2.78 -3.46
CA LEU A 389 22.38 2.31 -3.04
C LEU A 389 21.31 3.26 -3.58
N PHE A 390 20.23 2.70 -4.13
CA PHE A 390 19.04 3.45 -4.49
C PHE A 390 17.79 2.88 -3.84
N THR A 391 16.92 3.77 -3.40
CA THR A 391 15.52 3.46 -3.11
C THR A 391 14.64 4.31 -4.01
N VAL A 392 13.82 3.65 -4.84
CA VAL A 392 12.85 4.28 -5.75
C VAL A 392 11.45 4.10 -5.18
N HIS A 393 10.65 5.17 -5.17
CA HIS A 393 9.24 5.14 -4.83
C HIS A 393 8.42 5.93 -5.87
N GLY A 394 7.38 5.27 -6.37
CA GLY A 394 6.58 5.72 -7.50
C GLY A 394 6.49 4.57 -8.50
N ILE A 395 7.53 4.42 -9.34
CA ILE A 395 7.62 3.37 -10.35
C ILE A 395 8.63 2.32 -9.87
N ALA A 396 8.16 1.14 -9.50
CA ALA A 396 9.00 0.09 -8.94
C ALA A 396 10.09 -0.36 -9.92
N GLU A 397 9.73 -0.50 -11.19
CA GLU A 397 10.63 -0.97 -12.24
C GLU A 397 11.27 0.18 -13.02
N LEU A 398 11.45 1.36 -12.39
CA LEU A 398 12.15 2.48 -13.00
C LEU A 398 13.54 2.01 -13.46
N PRO A 399 13.81 1.97 -14.77
CA PRO A 399 15.09 1.49 -15.28
C PRO A 399 16.11 2.60 -15.09
N LEU A 400 17.11 2.38 -14.23
CA LEU A 400 18.19 3.31 -13.97
C LEU A 400 19.48 2.76 -14.58
N ASP A 401 20.07 3.49 -15.53
CA ASP A 401 21.43 3.29 -15.96
C ASP A 401 22.38 4.15 -15.13
N ILE A 402 23.57 3.63 -14.86
CA ILE A 402 24.62 4.36 -14.17
C ILE A 402 25.88 4.46 -15.04
N ARG A 403 26.50 5.64 -15.05
CA ARG A 403 27.84 5.88 -15.59
C ARG A 403 28.67 6.61 -14.56
N LEU A 404 29.95 6.29 -14.52
CA LEU A 404 30.90 6.89 -13.59
C LEU A 404 31.82 7.82 -14.37
N GLN A 405 32.13 8.98 -13.80
CA GLN A 405 33.19 9.84 -14.29
C GLN A 405 34.46 9.58 -13.50
N ASP A 406 35.50 9.14 -14.20
CA ASP A 406 36.80 8.87 -13.62
C ASP A 406 37.45 10.19 -13.14
N ALA A 407 37.96 10.20 -11.91
CA ALA A 407 38.52 11.39 -11.28
C ALA A 407 39.84 11.84 -11.92
N SER A 408 40.65 10.90 -12.41
CA SER A 408 41.99 11.17 -12.95
C SER A 408 41.95 11.69 -14.39
N SER A 409 41.13 11.07 -15.24
CA SER A 409 41.03 11.33 -16.67
C SER A 409 39.86 12.25 -17.03
N GLY A 410 38.87 12.39 -16.12
CA GLY A 410 37.62 13.10 -16.40
C GLY A 410 36.71 12.39 -17.40
N GLN A 411 37.09 11.21 -17.89
CA GLN A 411 36.31 10.47 -18.88
C GLN A 411 35.13 9.74 -18.22
N TRP A 412 34.02 9.70 -18.94
CA TRP A 412 32.88 8.88 -18.55
C TRP A 412 33.12 7.43 -18.95
N LEU A 413 33.10 6.54 -17.96
CA LEU A 413 33.17 5.10 -18.16
C LEU A 413 31.89 4.58 -18.83
N GLY A 414 31.97 3.36 -19.35
CA GLY A 414 30.83 2.65 -19.92
C GLY A 414 29.68 2.49 -18.91
N LYS A 415 28.46 2.30 -19.43
CA LYS A 415 27.27 2.07 -18.59
C LYS A 415 27.44 0.83 -17.74
N ASN A 416 27.20 0.96 -16.44
CA ASN A 416 27.34 -0.11 -15.46
C ASN A 416 28.73 -0.78 -15.53
N ALA A 417 29.76 -0.04 -15.95
CA ALA A 417 31.13 -0.53 -15.95
C ALA A 417 31.61 -0.77 -14.52
N GLN A 418 32.51 -1.73 -14.34
CA GLN A 418 33.11 -2.11 -13.06
C GLN A 418 32.15 -2.74 -12.04
N THR A 419 30.92 -3.09 -12.40
CA THR A 419 29.98 -3.63 -11.42
C THR A 419 30.34 -5.07 -11.04
N SER A 420 30.50 -5.35 -9.75
CA SER A 420 30.80 -6.70 -9.22
C SER A 420 29.58 -7.44 -8.67
N GLY A 421 28.50 -6.74 -8.38
CA GLY A 421 27.30 -7.33 -7.81
C GLY A 421 26.13 -6.35 -7.75
N ASN A 422 24.92 -6.92 -7.75
CA ASN A 422 23.68 -6.17 -7.59
C ASN A 422 22.72 -6.92 -6.67
N TYR A 423 22.24 -6.25 -5.63
CA TYR A 423 21.12 -6.71 -4.82
C TYR A 423 19.90 -5.89 -5.18
N MET A 424 18.79 -6.55 -5.52
CA MET A 424 17.58 -5.87 -5.95
C MET A 424 16.34 -6.55 -5.39
N SER A 425 15.41 -5.74 -4.89
CA SER A 425 14.06 -6.16 -4.53
C SER A 425 13.09 -5.07 -4.97
N HIS A 426 11.94 -5.48 -5.49
CA HIS A 426 10.88 -4.58 -5.90
C HIS A 426 9.53 -5.08 -5.37
N GLY A 427 8.66 -4.14 -5.06
CA GLY A 427 7.24 -4.37 -4.81
C GLY A 427 6.42 -3.75 -5.93
N SER A 428 5.13 -3.48 -5.70
CA SER A 428 4.25 -2.93 -6.73
C SER A 428 4.57 -1.49 -7.14
N ASN A 429 5.17 -0.70 -6.23
CA ASN A 429 5.42 0.72 -6.48
C ASN A 429 6.74 1.25 -5.88
N ARG A 430 7.61 0.34 -5.43
CA ARG A 430 8.89 0.65 -4.79
C ARG A 430 9.96 -0.35 -5.18
N LYS A 431 11.21 0.10 -5.16
CA LYS A 431 12.40 -0.73 -5.39
C LYS A 431 13.52 -0.29 -4.48
N ALA A 432 14.27 -1.26 -3.97
CA ALA A 432 15.56 -1.05 -3.34
C ALA A 432 16.61 -1.79 -4.16
N THR A 433 17.68 -1.10 -4.54
CA THR A 433 18.82 -1.69 -5.25
C THR A 433 20.13 -1.23 -4.64
N ALA A 434 21.12 -2.12 -4.60
CA ALA A 434 22.48 -1.81 -4.21
C ALA A 434 23.44 -2.40 -5.24
N GLN A 435 24.27 -1.56 -5.81
CA GLN A 435 25.22 -1.90 -6.85
C GLN A 435 26.63 -1.65 -6.35
N VAL A 436 27.48 -2.68 -6.43
CA VAL A 436 28.87 -2.62 -6.00
C VAL A 436 29.76 -2.43 -7.23
N PHE A 437 30.72 -1.51 -7.13
CA PHE A 437 31.67 -1.18 -8.19
C PHE A 437 33.10 -1.51 -7.75
N ARG A 438 33.87 -2.18 -8.61
CA ARG A 438 35.29 -2.57 -8.43
C ARG A 438 36.24 -1.41 -8.73
N MET A 439 36.05 -0.31 -8.01
CA MET A 439 37.02 0.76 -7.95
C MET A 439 36.91 1.48 -6.59
N PRO A 440 37.99 2.12 -6.12
CA PRO A 440 37.93 2.99 -4.96
C PRO A 440 36.96 4.16 -5.21
N LEU A 441 36.32 4.65 -4.15
CA LEU A 441 35.42 5.81 -4.26
C LEU A 441 36.18 7.07 -4.69
N GLU A 442 37.44 7.19 -4.26
CA GLU A 442 38.37 8.28 -4.52
C GLU A 442 38.62 8.50 -6.02
N ASP A 443 38.49 7.43 -6.82
CA ASP A 443 38.68 7.46 -8.27
C ASP A 443 37.40 7.90 -9.01
N VAL A 444 36.32 8.22 -8.29
CA VAL A 444 35.04 8.66 -8.86
C VAL A 444 34.80 10.14 -8.58
N LYS A 445 34.74 10.92 -9.66
CA LYS A 445 34.38 12.34 -9.63
C LYS A 445 32.87 12.54 -9.54
N ALA A 446 32.12 11.88 -10.41
CA ALA A 446 30.68 12.03 -10.51
C ALA A 446 30.00 10.74 -10.97
N ILE A 447 28.72 10.62 -10.64
CA ILE A 447 27.86 9.51 -11.06
C ILE A 447 26.70 10.08 -11.87
N GLU A 448 26.59 9.67 -13.12
CA GLU A 448 25.45 9.96 -13.99
C GLU A 448 24.41 8.85 -13.83
N VAL A 449 23.16 9.24 -13.56
CA VAL A 449 22.01 8.35 -13.41
C VAL A 449 20.97 8.73 -14.46
N THR A 450 20.68 7.83 -15.38
CA THR A 450 19.70 8.06 -16.46
C THR A 450 18.52 7.12 -16.30
N ALA A 451 17.30 7.66 -16.25
CA ALA A 451 16.09 6.86 -16.34
C ALA A 451 15.76 6.55 -17.81
N ARG A 452 15.37 5.31 -18.11
CA ARG A 452 14.87 4.95 -19.45
C ARG A 452 13.36 4.78 -19.44
N MET A 453 12.74 5.01 -20.59
CA MET A 453 11.40 4.46 -20.82
C MET A 453 11.54 2.94 -20.95
N PRO A 454 10.66 2.16 -20.30
CA PRO A 454 10.69 0.70 -20.37
C PRO A 454 10.31 0.16 -21.75
#